data_AF-A0A1G7TP63-F1
#
_entry.id   AF-A0A1G7TP63-F1
#
_cell.length_a   1.000
_cell.length_b   1.000
_cell.length_c   1.000
_cell.angle_alpha   90.00
_cell.angle_beta   90.00
_cell.angle_gamma   90.00
#
_symmetry.space_group_name_H-M   'P 1'
#
loop_
_entity.id
_entity.type
_entity.pdbx_description
1 polymer ?
#
loop_
_entity_poly.entity_id
_entity_poly.type
_entity_poly.pdbx_seq_one_letter_code
_entity_poly.pdbx_strand_id
1 'polypeptide(L)'
;MSNISSIIKMIDMAATQKNYKEVENLISVLDISDQHGIHSLLKETTIKVITENKDKINIAYSVKEHIIGFHFYKLSWSDDMLDQLIKIYKEERYLALESRVISAIKSDEIIVSQLNKLESIFSSKEFIKQIESWKKRNCLA
;
A
#
# COMPACT_ATOMS: atom_id res chain seq x y z
N MET A 1 19.62 -0.29 -22.71
CA MET A 1 18.44 0.11 -21.92
C MET A 1 17.23 -0.82 -22.16
N SER A 2 17.38 -2.15 -22.17
CA SER A 2 16.27 -3.07 -22.57
C SER A 2 15.96 -4.21 -21.60
N ASN A 3 16.55 -4.28 -20.40
CA ASN A 3 16.35 -5.44 -19.51
C ASN A 3 15.12 -5.28 -18.59
N ILE A 4 14.98 -4.13 -17.93
CA ILE A 4 13.91 -3.92 -16.94
C ILE A 4 12.50 -4.06 -17.55
N SER A 5 12.24 -3.47 -18.73
CA SER A 5 10.92 -3.57 -19.37
C SER A 5 10.52 -5.01 -19.70
N SER A 6 11.48 -5.86 -20.06
CA SER A 6 11.23 -7.29 -20.28
C SER A 6 10.89 -7.99 -18.97
N ILE A 7 11.67 -7.73 -17.91
CA ILE A 7 11.43 -8.30 -16.58
C ILE A 7 10.05 -7.88 -16.04
N ILE A 8 9.65 -6.61 -16.18
CA ILE A 8 8.32 -6.13 -15.77
C ILE A 8 7.20 -6.92 -16.48
N LYS A 9 7.31 -7.11 -17.81
CA LYS A 9 6.32 -7.90 -18.56
C LYS A 9 6.24 -9.34 -18.07
N MET A 10 7.39 -9.94 -17.75
CA MET A 10 7.45 -11.30 -17.21
C MET A 10 6.82 -11.38 -15.82
N ILE A 11 7.06 -10.38 -14.96
CA ILE A 11 6.41 -10.30 -13.63
C ILE A 11 4.90 -10.21 -13.78
N ASP A 12 4.39 -9.35 -14.69
CA ASP A 12 2.96 -9.22 -14.95
C ASP A 12 2.33 -10.55 -15.42
N MET A 13 3.03 -11.26 -16.31
CA MET A 13 2.59 -12.57 -16.80
C MET A 13 2.58 -13.61 -15.66
N ALA A 14 3.66 -13.70 -14.89
CA ALA A 14 3.79 -14.64 -13.77
C ALA A 14 2.72 -14.38 -12.69
N ALA A 15 2.46 -13.12 -12.36
CA ALA A 15 1.41 -12.75 -11.41
C ALA A 15 0.01 -13.14 -11.90
N THR A 16 -0.29 -12.92 -13.18
CA THR A 16 -1.57 -13.33 -13.79
C THR A 16 -1.75 -14.85 -13.73
N GLN A 17 -0.67 -15.61 -13.87
CA GLN A 17 -0.64 -17.08 -13.77
C GLN A 17 -0.56 -17.58 -12.32
N LYS A 18 -0.54 -16.69 -11.32
CA LYS A 18 -0.34 -17.00 -9.89
C LYS A 18 0.96 -17.77 -9.63
N ASN A 19 1.98 -17.59 -10.47
CA ASN A 19 3.30 -18.16 -10.29
C ASN A 19 4.15 -17.26 -9.38
N TYR A 20 3.85 -17.30 -8.07
CA TYR A 20 4.46 -16.41 -7.08
C TYR A 20 5.98 -16.60 -6.93
N LYS A 21 6.47 -17.83 -7.10
CA LYS A 21 7.91 -18.11 -7.04
C LYS A 21 8.65 -17.42 -8.19
N GLU A 22 8.05 -17.40 -9.37
CA GLU A 22 8.63 -16.68 -10.51
C GLU A 22 8.59 -15.16 -10.30
N VAL A 23 7.51 -14.62 -9.72
CA VAL A 23 7.45 -13.20 -9.32
C VAL A 23 8.60 -12.84 -8.37
N GLU A 24 8.85 -13.66 -7.33
CA GLU A 24 9.96 -13.47 -6.40
C GLU A 24 11.32 -13.47 -7.12
N ASN A 25 11.56 -14.48 -7.95
CA ASN A 25 12.81 -14.63 -8.69
C ASN A 25 13.06 -13.41 -9.59
N LEU A 26 12.05 -13.00 -10.36
CA LEU A 26 12.15 -11.87 -11.29
C LEU A 26 12.33 -10.53 -10.58
N ILE A 27 11.74 -10.33 -9.40
CA ILE A 27 12.00 -9.14 -8.59
C ILE A 27 13.43 -9.17 -8.04
N SER A 28 13.90 -10.33 -7.58
CA SER A 28 15.23 -10.46 -6.94
C SER A 28 16.42 -10.23 -7.87
N VAL A 29 16.23 -10.39 -9.19
CA VAL A 29 17.29 -10.14 -10.20
C VAL A 29 17.42 -8.65 -10.56
N LEU A 30 16.45 -7.82 -10.18
CA LEU A 30 16.55 -6.37 -10.33
C LEU A 30 17.51 -5.81 -9.27
N ASP A 31 18.17 -4.70 -9.59
CA ASP A 31 18.93 -4.00 -8.56
C ASP A 31 18.00 -3.37 -7.51
N ILE A 32 18.56 -3.01 -6.37
CA ILE A 32 17.76 -2.52 -5.24
C ILE A 32 17.00 -1.23 -5.58
N SER A 33 17.53 -0.36 -6.43
CA SER A 33 16.86 0.88 -6.83
C SER A 33 15.63 0.58 -7.68
N ASP A 34 15.78 -0.31 -8.66
CA ASP A 34 14.71 -0.78 -9.53
C ASP A 34 13.63 -1.53 -8.74
N GLN A 35 14.01 -2.36 -7.77
CA GLN A 35 13.06 -3.05 -6.91
C GLN A 35 12.17 -2.08 -6.14
N HIS A 36 12.72 -0.99 -5.58
CA HIS A 36 11.92 0.00 -4.86
C HIS A 36 10.98 0.78 -5.80
N GLY A 37 11.40 1.04 -7.04
CA GLY A 37 10.60 1.75 -8.05
C GLY A 37 9.58 0.88 -8.80
N ILE A 38 9.63 -0.45 -8.62
CA ILE A 38 8.93 -1.41 -9.50
C ILE A 38 7.41 -1.22 -9.51
N HIS A 39 6.84 -0.81 -8.37
CA HIS A 39 5.41 -0.59 -8.20
C HIS A 39 4.83 0.43 -9.20
N SER A 40 5.65 1.37 -9.67
CA SER A 40 5.24 2.37 -10.67
C SER A 40 5.17 1.83 -12.10
N LEU A 41 5.78 0.66 -12.36
CA LEU A 41 5.90 0.06 -13.69
C LEU A 41 5.00 -1.16 -13.88
N LEU A 42 4.61 -1.83 -12.80
CA LEU A 42 3.72 -3.00 -12.82
C LEU A 42 2.29 -2.60 -13.18
N LYS A 43 1.55 -3.53 -13.79
CA LYS A 43 0.10 -3.35 -13.99
C LYS A 43 -0.63 -3.33 -12.65
N GLU A 44 -1.72 -2.57 -12.58
CA GLU A 44 -2.58 -2.52 -11.39
C GLU A 44 -3.10 -3.90 -10.96
N THR A 45 -3.40 -4.77 -11.93
CA THR A 45 -3.79 -6.17 -11.66
C THR A 45 -2.68 -6.96 -10.97
N THR A 46 -1.43 -6.74 -11.35
CA THR A 46 -0.26 -7.38 -10.76
C THR A 46 -0.05 -6.90 -9.33
N ILE A 47 -0.12 -5.59 -9.11
CA ILE A 47 -0.03 -4.97 -7.78
C ILE A 47 -1.13 -5.51 -6.85
N LYS A 48 -2.36 -5.62 -7.36
CA LYS A 48 -3.48 -6.22 -6.64
C LYS A 48 -3.20 -7.69 -6.27
N VAL A 49 -2.75 -8.52 -7.23
CA VAL A 49 -2.41 -9.93 -6.97
C VAL A 49 -1.33 -10.06 -5.90
N ILE A 50 -0.28 -9.23 -5.95
CA ILE A 50 0.80 -9.22 -4.95
C ILE A 50 0.24 -8.84 -3.59
N THR A 51 -0.63 -7.83 -3.51
CA THR A 51 -1.25 -7.38 -2.26
C THR A 51 -2.15 -8.46 -1.65
N GLU A 52 -3.02 -9.08 -2.45
CA GLU A 52 -3.94 -10.14 -2.02
C GLU A 52 -3.22 -11.43 -1.60
N ASN A 53 -1.99 -11.64 -2.06
CA ASN A 53 -1.19 -12.83 -1.78
C ASN A 53 0.13 -12.48 -1.09
N LYS A 54 0.17 -11.39 -0.31
CA LYS A 54 1.38 -10.88 0.35
C LYS A 54 2.14 -11.92 1.17
N ASP A 55 1.42 -12.90 1.74
CA ASP A 55 1.99 -13.95 2.59
C ASP A 55 2.62 -15.10 1.79
N LYS A 56 2.28 -15.20 0.50
CA LYS A 56 2.78 -16.24 -0.42
C LYS A 56 3.95 -15.76 -1.27
N ILE A 57 4.28 -14.46 -1.19
CA ILE A 57 5.32 -13.82 -1.99
C ILE A 57 6.42 -13.33 -1.06
N ASN A 58 7.56 -14.00 -1.11
CA ASN A 58 8.73 -13.69 -0.31
C ASN A 58 9.70 -12.77 -1.05
N ILE A 59 9.41 -11.47 -1.01
CA ILE A 59 10.28 -10.38 -1.47
C ILE A 59 10.69 -9.50 -0.29
N ALA A 60 11.70 -8.64 -0.51
CA ALA A 60 12.17 -7.72 0.51
C ALA A 60 11.02 -6.89 1.12
N TYR A 61 11.05 -6.73 2.45
CA TYR A 61 10.00 -6.05 3.22
C TYR A 61 9.69 -4.66 2.67
N SER A 62 10.71 -3.85 2.40
CA SER A 62 10.54 -2.50 1.86
C SER A 62 9.86 -2.50 0.49
N VAL A 63 10.24 -3.42 -0.40
CA VAL A 63 9.63 -3.56 -1.74
C VAL A 63 8.16 -3.94 -1.63
N LYS A 64 7.84 -4.89 -0.75
CA LYS A 64 6.46 -5.31 -0.46
C LYS A 64 5.64 -4.15 0.09
N GLU A 65 6.19 -3.39 1.03
CA GLU A 65 5.58 -2.17 1.58
C GLU A 65 5.27 -1.15 0.48
N HIS A 66 6.20 -0.88 -0.43
CA HIS A 66 5.99 0.07 -1.52
C HIS A 66 4.91 -0.39 -2.50
N ILE A 67 4.88 -1.67 -2.87
CA ILE A 67 3.85 -2.24 -3.75
C ILE A 67 2.46 -2.14 -3.11
N ILE A 68 2.34 -2.60 -1.86
CA ILE A 68 1.08 -2.59 -1.12
C ILE A 68 0.63 -1.15 -0.83
N GLY A 69 1.55 -0.28 -0.42
CA GLY A 69 1.26 1.14 -0.22
C GLY A 69 0.74 1.82 -1.49
N PHE A 70 1.37 1.54 -2.64
CA PHE A 70 0.91 2.07 -3.92
C PHE A 70 -0.46 1.53 -4.32
N HIS A 71 -0.77 0.26 -4.02
CA HIS A 71 -2.11 -0.29 -4.22
C HIS A 71 -3.19 0.58 -3.54
N PHE A 72 -3.03 0.84 -2.24
CA PHE A 72 -4.00 1.64 -1.48
C PHE A 72 -4.00 3.13 -1.85
N TYR A 73 -2.88 3.64 -2.38
CA TYR A 73 -2.83 5.00 -2.91
C TYR A 73 -3.67 5.16 -4.20
N LYS A 74 -3.78 4.09 -5.00
CA LYS A 74 -4.58 4.09 -6.23
C LYS A 74 -6.07 3.85 -6.00
N LEU A 75 -6.45 3.28 -4.86
CA LEU A 75 -7.84 3.06 -4.52
C LEU A 75 -8.51 4.35 -4.02
N SER A 76 -9.73 4.58 -4.49
CA SER A 76 -10.63 5.59 -3.91
C SER A 76 -10.87 5.29 -2.44
N TRP A 77 -10.98 6.34 -1.63
CA TRP A 77 -11.30 6.19 -0.22
C TRP A 77 -12.71 5.63 -0.02
N SER A 78 -12.82 4.53 0.72
CA SER A 78 -14.08 3.86 1.07
C SER A 78 -13.90 3.06 2.35
N ASP A 79 -15.01 2.66 2.98
CA ASP A 79 -14.97 1.79 4.17
C ASP A 79 -14.31 0.44 3.84
N ASP A 80 -14.67 -0.20 2.73
CA ASP A 80 -14.06 -1.48 2.32
C ASP A 80 -12.55 -1.38 2.12
N MET A 81 -12.08 -0.27 1.55
CA MET A 81 -10.65 -0.01 1.37
C MET A 81 -9.96 0.19 2.72
N LEU A 82 -10.56 1.01 3.60
CA LEU A 82 -10.06 1.28 4.94
C LEU A 82 -9.95 0.00 5.77
N ASP A 83 -10.92 -0.90 5.66
CA ASP A 83 -10.95 -2.17 6.39
C ASP A 83 -9.82 -3.10 5.99
N GLN A 84 -9.57 -3.19 4.68
CA GLN A 84 -8.44 -3.95 4.14
C GLN A 84 -7.10 -3.33 4.56
N LEU A 85 -6.99 -2.00 4.49
CA LEU A 85 -5.78 -1.27 4.90
C LEU A 85 -5.48 -1.54 6.37
N ILE A 86 -6.47 -1.40 7.26
CA ILE A 86 -6.31 -1.63 8.70
C ILE A 86 -5.91 -3.08 8.98
N LYS A 87 -6.52 -4.04 8.29
CA LYS A 87 -6.17 -5.45 8.44
C LYS A 87 -4.69 -5.68 8.17
N ILE A 88 -4.20 -5.21 7.02
CA ILE A 88 -2.78 -5.37 6.65
C ILE A 88 -1.87 -4.58 7.58
N TYR A 89 -2.23 -3.35 7.95
CA TYR A 89 -1.43 -2.54 8.87
C TYR A 89 -1.26 -3.19 10.25
N LYS A 90 -2.31 -3.84 10.79
CA LYS A 90 -2.22 -4.54 12.08
C LYS A 90 -1.20 -5.68 12.06
N GLU A 91 -1.09 -6.38 10.93
CA GLU A 91 -0.18 -7.51 10.76
C GLU A 91 1.25 -7.04 10.47
N GLU A 92 1.41 -6.07 9.55
CA GLU A 92 2.70 -5.76 8.92
C GLU A 92 3.34 -4.45 9.41
N ARG A 93 2.52 -3.54 9.95
CA ARG A 93 2.93 -2.19 10.40
C ARG A 93 3.61 -1.33 9.33
N TYR A 94 3.27 -1.55 8.06
CA TYR A 94 3.77 -0.74 6.94
C TYR A 94 3.45 0.76 7.12
N LEU A 95 4.49 1.60 7.07
CA LEU A 95 4.39 3.05 7.21
C LEU A 95 3.71 3.70 6.00
N ALA A 96 3.84 3.08 4.82
CA ALA A 96 3.12 3.52 3.62
C ALA A 96 1.58 3.51 3.81
N LEU A 97 1.05 2.56 4.59
CA LEU A 97 -0.39 2.50 4.89
C LEU A 97 -0.83 3.61 5.83
N GLU A 98 -0.05 3.88 6.87
CA GLU A 98 -0.30 5.02 7.75
C GLU A 98 -0.19 6.36 6.98
N SER A 99 0.77 6.46 6.07
CA SER A 99 0.93 7.62 5.20
C SER A 99 -0.30 7.85 4.31
N ARG A 100 -0.93 6.78 3.81
CA ARG A 100 -2.19 6.87 3.05
C ARG A 100 -3.34 7.40 3.91
N VAL A 101 -3.43 6.95 5.17
CA VAL A 101 -4.43 7.44 6.15
C VAL A 101 -4.20 8.92 6.44
N ILE A 102 -2.97 9.33 6.74
CA ILE A 102 -2.61 10.73 6.96
C ILE A 102 -2.98 11.60 5.75
N SER A 103 -2.74 11.09 4.53
CA SER A 103 -3.10 11.80 3.30
C SER A 103 -4.61 11.96 3.16
N ALA A 104 -5.40 10.92 3.48
CA ALA A 104 -6.86 11.00 3.48
C ALA A 104 -7.40 12.04 4.46
N ILE A 105 -6.81 12.13 5.66
CA ILE A 105 -7.16 13.12 6.68
C ILE A 105 -6.83 14.53 6.21
N LYS A 106 -5.67 14.74 5.57
CA LYS A 106 -5.25 16.05 5.05
C LYS A 106 -6.14 16.54 3.91
N SER A 107 -6.60 15.61 3.07
CA SER A 107 -7.43 15.90 1.89
C SER A 107 -8.95 15.86 2.19
N ASP A 108 -9.34 15.76 3.46
CA ASP A 108 -10.74 15.67 3.89
C ASP A 108 -11.53 14.51 3.21
N GLU A 109 -10.86 13.40 2.90
CA GLU A 109 -11.48 12.18 2.32
C GLU A 109 -12.21 11.34 3.38
N ILE A 110 -11.84 11.50 4.65
CA ILE A 110 -12.43 10.73 5.76
C ILE A 110 -13.78 11.32 6.19
N ILE A 111 -14.63 10.48 6.77
CA ILE A 111 -15.91 10.89 7.36
C ILE A 111 -15.95 10.61 8.88
N VAL A 112 -16.87 11.29 9.58
CA VAL A 112 -17.00 11.22 11.05
C VAL A 112 -17.13 9.79 11.57
N SER A 113 -17.89 8.94 10.88
CA SER A 113 -18.10 7.54 11.30
C SER A 113 -16.82 6.71 11.29
N GLN A 114 -15.78 7.11 10.56
CA GLN A 114 -14.50 6.41 10.47
C GLN A 114 -13.51 6.83 11.57
N LEU A 115 -13.73 7.95 12.27
CA LEU A 115 -12.78 8.50 13.24
C LEU A 115 -12.44 7.53 14.36
N ASN A 116 -13.46 7.00 15.04
CA ASN A 116 -13.26 6.07 16.16
C ASN A 116 -12.46 4.84 15.73
N LYS A 117 -12.69 4.39 14.48
CA LYS A 117 -11.94 3.27 13.91
C LYS A 117 -10.48 3.65 13.73
N LEU A 118 -10.19 4.80 13.11
CA LEU A 118 -8.82 5.28 12.90
C LEU A 118 -8.07 5.49 14.23
N GLU A 119 -8.69 6.17 15.20
CA GLU A 119 -8.09 6.47 16.51
C GLU A 119 -7.82 5.21 17.34
N SER A 120 -8.59 4.13 17.14
CA SER A 120 -8.32 2.86 17.81
C SER A 120 -7.10 2.11 17.25
N ILE A 121 -6.64 2.47 16.05
CA ILE A 121 -5.59 1.72 15.32
C ILE A 121 -4.28 2.50 15.23
N PHE A 122 -4.36 3.81 14.98
CA PHE A 122 -3.21 4.67 14.73
C PHE A 122 -3.01 5.63 15.91
N SER A 123 -1.76 5.82 16.30
CA SER A 123 -1.40 6.62 17.48
C SER A 123 -0.09 7.40 17.31
N SER A 124 0.44 7.48 16.09
CA SER A 124 1.65 8.26 15.85
C SER A 124 1.41 9.75 16.07
N LYS A 125 2.50 10.47 16.38
CA LYS A 125 2.45 11.92 16.60
C LYS A 125 1.88 12.66 15.38
N GLU A 126 2.27 12.26 14.17
CA GLU A 126 1.74 12.89 12.95
C GLU A 126 0.26 12.54 12.75
N PHE A 127 -0.16 11.28 12.98
CA PHE A 127 -1.57 10.92 12.92
C PHE A 127 -2.43 11.77 13.88
N ILE A 128 -2.06 11.84 15.16
CA ILE A 128 -2.78 12.62 16.18
C ILE A 128 -2.90 14.09 15.76
N LYS A 129 -1.78 14.68 15.33
CA LYS A 129 -1.76 16.08 14.87
C LYS A 129 -2.75 16.32 13.72
N GLN A 130 -2.81 15.41 12.76
CA GLN A 130 -3.67 15.57 11.57
C GLN A 130 -5.14 15.34 11.91
N ILE A 131 -5.46 14.36 12.76
CA ILE A 131 -6.83 14.15 13.25
C ILE A 131 -7.36 15.34 14.02
N GLU A 132 -6.57 15.90 14.94
CA GLU A 132 -7.00 17.09 15.70
C GLU A 132 -7.19 18.31 14.79
N SER A 133 -6.35 18.45 13.76
CA SER A 133 -6.52 19.48 12.74
C SER A 133 -7.81 19.27 11.94
N TRP A 134 -8.13 18.03 11.57
CA TRP A 134 -9.36 17.69 10.85
C TRP A 134 -10.61 17.91 11.70
N LYS A 135 -10.62 17.52 13.00
CA LYS A 135 -11.74 17.77 13.91
C LYS A 135 -12.04 19.26 14.06
N LYS A 136 -11.01 20.10 14.17
CA LYS A 136 -11.16 21.57 14.21
C LYS A 136 -11.80 22.13 12.94
N ARG A 137 -11.38 21.65 11.76
CA ARG A 137 -11.99 22.07 10.48
C ARG A 137 -13.47 21.68 10.36
N ASN A 138 -13.86 20.58 11.01
CA ASN A 138 -15.22 20.03 10.96
C ASN A 138 -16.09 20.38 12.18
N CYS A 139 -15.64 21.29 13.05
CA CYS A 139 -16.37 21.72 14.25
C CYS A 139 -16.69 20.58 15.24
N LEU A 140 -15.76 19.62 15.40
CA LEU A 140 -15.87 18.48 16.31
C LEU A 140 -14.89 18.55 17.48
N ALA A 141 -14.14 19.66 17.61
CA ALA A 141 -13.12 19.90 18.63
C ALA A 141 -13.44 21.16 19.43
#